data_AF-U6M4G7-F1
#
_entry.id   AF-U6M4G7-F1
#
_cell.length_a   1.000
_cell.length_b   1.000
_cell.length_c   1.000
_cell.angle_alpha   90.00
_cell.angle_beta   90.00
_cell.angle_gamma   90.00
#
_symmetry.space_group_name_H-M   'P 1'
#
loop_
_entity.id
_entity.type
_entity.pdbx_description
1 polymer ?
#
loop_
_entity_poly.entity_id
_entity_poly.type
_entity_poly.pdbx_seq_one_letter_code
_entity_poly.pdbx_strand_id
1 'polypeptide(L)'
;MGIGILNRSYMDSEYIFGVYRHLRDLEVNSLKRFSCLTSRRRILFNLGLSPKAWGFIPTLGLSFSLARLRGSLGTFLALTGHELKGADLVTMQVLGITRGISLHGVNSRNEYSLDRWEEVIHEHFNYDTLEEILDALDATASNSSKVLLRPSMPPQQQQAAWAAATAARLRQRSPLAQKLTLELLRRQKRLQQEILEDAGITPYEWQK
;
A
#
# COMPACT_ATOMS: atom_id res chain seq x y z
N MET A 1 -7.34 -6.64 29.36
CA MET A 1 -6.57 -6.28 28.15
C MET A 1 -5.15 -6.81 28.29
N GLY A 2 -4.62 -7.46 27.26
CA GLY A 2 -3.20 -7.80 27.13
C GLY A 2 -2.51 -6.72 26.32
N ILE A 3 -1.28 -6.35 26.66
CA ILE A 3 -0.52 -5.33 25.93
C ILE A 3 0.82 -5.93 25.49
N GLY A 4 1.15 -5.78 24.21
CA GLY A 4 2.47 -6.05 23.64
C GLY A 4 3.15 -4.75 23.24
N ILE A 5 4.38 -4.52 23.71
CA ILE A 5 5.13 -3.30 23.43
C ILE A 5 6.21 -3.57 22.38
N LEU A 6 6.08 -2.95 21.21
CA LEU A 6 7.10 -2.89 20.18
C LEU A 6 8.10 -1.78 20.48
N ASN A 7 9.25 -2.10 21.07
CA ASN A 7 10.26 -1.10 21.43
C ASN A 7 11.52 -1.12 20.53
N ARG A 8 11.49 -1.93 19.46
CA ARG A 8 12.53 -1.97 18.43
C ARG A 8 12.11 -1.19 17.20
N SER A 9 13.07 -0.55 16.55
CA SER A 9 12.84 0.14 15.27
C SER A 9 12.50 -0.86 14.17
N TYR A 10 13.20 -1.99 14.11
CA TYR A 10 13.00 -3.05 13.11
C TYR A 10 12.63 -4.37 13.79
N MET A 11 11.97 -5.25 13.05
CA MET A 11 11.65 -6.62 13.45
C MET A 11 12.68 -7.58 12.86
N ASP A 12 13.52 -8.17 13.71
CA ASP A 12 14.37 -9.31 13.37
C ASP A 12 13.63 -10.62 13.70
N SER A 13 14.16 -11.76 13.23
CA SER A 13 13.52 -13.07 13.42
C SER A 13 13.31 -13.42 14.89
N GLU A 14 14.32 -13.19 15.73
CA GLU A 14 14.25 -13.43 17.17
C GLU A 14 13.12 -12.61 17.82
N TYR A 15 13.02 -11.32 17.49
CA TYR A 15 11.97 -10.45 18.03
C TYR A 15 10.58 -10.85 17.52
N ILE A 16 10.46 -11.25 16.25
CA ILE A 16 9.20 -11.75 15.69
C ILE A 16 8.72 -12.99 16.46
N PHE A 17 9.62 -13.95 16.74
CA PHE A 17 9.25 -15.14 17.50
C PHE A 17 8.83 -14.79 18.95
N GLY A 18 9.51 -13.83 19.57
CA GLY A 18 9.13 -13.32 20.89
C GLY A 18 7.74 -12.68 20.90
N VAL A 19 7.45 -11.81 19.93
CA VAL A 19 6.12 -11.17 19.78
C VAL A 19 5.05 -12.21 19.48
N TYR A 20 5.32 -13.17 18.59
CA TYR A 20 4.40 -14.25 18.27
C TYR A 20 4.03 -15.07 19.51
N ARG A 21 5.03 -15.50 20.30
CA ARG A 21 4.80 -16.27 21.53
C ARG A 21 3.96 -15.48 22.53
N HIS A 22 4.27 -14.20 22.73
CA HIS A 22 3.48 -13.33 23.61
C HIS A 22 2.05 -13.15 23.13
N LEU A 23 1.83 -12.96 21.84
CA LEU A 23 0.48 -12.87 21.27
C LEU A 23 -0.29 -14.18 21.42
N ARG A 24 0.38 -15.33 21.25
CA ARG A 24 -0.21 -16.65 21.45
C ARG A 24 -0.61 -16.87 22.91
N ASP A 25 0.23 -16.46 23.86
CA ASP A 25 -0.09 -16.53 25.29
C ASP A 25 -1.30 -15.65 25.65
N LEU A 26 -1.43 -14.48 25.00
CA LEU A 26 -2.59 -13.61 25.16
C LEU A 26 -3.86 -14.20 24.54
N GLU A 27 -3.75 -14.92 23.41
CA GLU A 27 -4.86 -15.56 22.72
C GLU A 27 -5.47 -16.70 23.54
N VAL A 28 -4.62 -17.53 24.18
CA VAL A 28 -5.07 -18.68 25.00
C VAL A 28 -5.65 -18.23 26.35
N ASN A 29 -5.36 -17.01 26.78
CA ASN A 29 -5.82 -16.49 28.06
C ASN A 29 -7.29 -16.02 28.02
N SER A 30 -8.19 -16.87 28.53
CA SER A 30 -9.64 -16.61 28.57
C SER A 30 -10.06 -15.34 29.35
N LEU A 31 -9.21 -14.81 30.23
CA LEU A 31 -9.48 -13.59 30.99
C LEU A 31 -9.19 -12.32 30.16
N LYS A 32 -8.50 -12.43 29.02
CA LYS A 32 -8.14 -11.30 28.16
C LYS A 32 -9.06 -11.25 26.94
N ARG A 33 -9.98 -10.28 26.94
CA ARG A 33 -10.91 -10.06 25.81
C ARG A 33 -10.30 -9.32 24.62
N PHE A 34 -9.20 -8.61 24.83
CA PHE A 34 -8.52 -7.79 23.81
C PHE A 34 -7.01 -7.78 24.05
N SER A 35 -6.26 -7.84 22.96
CA SER A 35 -4.81 -7.60 22.91
C SER A 35 -4.53 -6.29 22.17
N CYS A 36 -3.68 -5.44 22.74
CA CYS A 36 -3.22 -4.20 22.13
C CYS A 36 -1.72 -4.28 21.84
N LEU A 37 -1.32 -3.93 20.62
CA LEU A 37 0.08 -3.76 20.26
C LEU A 37 0.39 -2.26 20.22
N THR A 38 1.41 -1.81 20.95
CA THR A 38 1.76 -0.38 21.07
C THR A 38 3.26 -0.17 21.08
N SER A 39 3.73 1.07 20.93
CA SER A 39 5.15 1.45 21.04
C SER A 39 5.32 2.46 22.18
N ARG A 40 6.46 2.43 22.86
CA ARG A 40 6.83 3.45 23.85
C ARG A 40 7.27 4.76 23.20
N ARG A 41 7.59 4.75 21.90
CA ARG A 41 8.06 5.92 21.18
C ARG A 41 6.87 6.72 20.68
N ARG A 42 6.87 8.03 20.91
CA ARG A 42 5.79 8.93 20.47
C ARG A 42 5.69 9.06 18.95
N ILE A 43 6.80 8.93 18.25
CA ILE A 43 6.92 9.21 16.80
C ILE A 43 7.00 7.96 15.93
N LEU A 44 7.21 6.78 16.53
CA LEU A 44 7.47 5.56 15.76
C LEU A 44 6.79 4.36 16.39
N PHE A 45 5.92 3.71 15.62
CA PHE A 45 5.37 2.42 15.98
C PHE A 45 6.41 1.31 15.74
N ASN A 46 6.75 1.05 14.47
CA ASN A 46 7.79 0.12 14.03
C ASN A 46 8.04 0.33 12.52
N LEU A 47 9.26 0.10 12.04
CA LEU A 47 9.66 0.23 10.62
C LEU A 47 9.53 -1.08 9.82
N GLY A 48 9.05 -2.15 10.44
CA GLY A 48 8.92 -3.47 9.84
C GLY A 48 10.24 -4.23 9.75
N LEU A 49 10.38 -5.03 8.69
CA LEU A 49 11.60 -5.78 8.41
C LEU A 49 12.73 -4.86 7.96
N SER A 50 13.97 -5.20 8.30
CA SER A 50 15.15 -4.44 7.86
C SER A 50 15.28 -4.46 6.32
N PRO A 51 15.35 -3.30 5.64
CA PRO A 51 15.45 -3.21 4.18
C PRO A 51 16.70 -3.89 3.59
N LYS A 52 17.76 -4.01 4.39
CA LYS A 52 19.07 -4.53 3.98
C LYS A 52 19.04 -6.00 3.52
N ALA A 53 18.02 -6.76 3.90
CA ALA A 53 18.04 -8.21 3.72
C ALA A 53 17.29 -8.73 2.48
N TRP A 54 16.37 -7.95 1.86
CA TRP A 54 15.44 -8.54 0.88
C TRP A 54 15.11 -7.72 -0.36
N GLY A 55 15.66 -6.51 -0.53
CA GLY A 55 15.32 -5.68 -1.69
C GLY A 55 13.80 -5.53 -1.85
N PHE A 56 13.13 -4.96 -0.84
CA PHE A 56 11.68 -4.72 -0.73
C PHE A 56 10.78 -5.44 -1.74
N ILE A 57 10.48 -6.71 -1.48
CA ILE A 57 9.34 -7.42 -2.04
C ILE A 57 8.27 -7.42 -0.93
N PRO A 58 6.99 -7.06 -1.21
CA PRO A 58 5.95 -6.98 -0.18
C PRO A 58 5.53 -8.38 0.30
N THR A 59 6.32 -8.94 1.22
CA THR A 59 6.10 -10.24 1.87
C THR A 59 5.19 -10.08 3.11
N LEU A 60 4.96 -11.18 3.85
CA LEU A 60 4.15 -11.19 5.09
C LEU A 60 2.68 -10.75 4.91
N GLY A 61 2.07 -11.09 3.77
CA GLY A 61 0.67 -10.74 3.48
C GLY A 61 0.47 -9.29 3.02
N LEU A 62 1.51 -8.47 2.96
CA LEU A 62 1.42 -7.13 2.38
C LEU A 62 1.01 -7.18 0.91
N SER A 63 1.44 -8.20 0.16
CA SER A 63 0.99 -8.44 -1.21
C SER A 63 -0.53 -8.62 -1.31
N PHE A 64 -1.15 -9.33 -0.36
CA PHE A 64 -2.60 -9.50 -0.31
C PHE A 64 -3.32 -8.18 -0.03
N SER A 65 -2.87 -7.43 0.97
CA SER A 65 -3.49 -6.14 1.31
C SER A 65 -3.31 -5.11 0.19
N LEU A 66 -2.11 -5.03 -0.41
CA LEU A 66 -1.82 -4.11 -1.51
C LEU A 66 -2.60 -4.45 -2.78
N ALA A 67 -2.75 -5.74 -3.09
CA ALA A 67 -3.54 -6.17 -4.25
C ALA A 67 -5.02 -5.76 -4.17
N ARG A 68 -5.56 -5.56 -2.97
CA ARG A 68 -6.97 -5.17 -2.75
C ARG A 68 -7.20 -3.66 -2.72
N LEU A 69 -6.15 -2.86 -2.80
CA LEU A 69 -6.31 -1.41 -2.89
C LEU A 69 -6.95 -1.02 -4.22
N ARG A 70 -7.69 0.08 -4.19
CA ARG A 70 -8.42 0.59 -5.35
C ARG A 70 -7.48 0.88 -6.52
N GLY A 71 -7.94 0.54 -7.72
CA GLY A 71 -7.20 0.75 -8.96
C GLY A 71 -5.77 0.21 -8.91
N SER A 72 -4.82 1.08 -9.22
CA SER A 72 -3.39 0.77 -9.26
C SER A 72 -2.61 1.31 -8.05
N LEU A 73 -3.31 1.78 -7.00
CA LEU A 73 -2.68 2.38 -5.82
C LEU A 73 -1.74 1.39 -5.10
N GLY A 74 -2.16 0.13 -4.96
CA GLY A 74 -1.31 -0.91 -4.35
C GLY A 74 -0.05 -1.18 -5.14
N THR A 75 -0.14 -1.20 -6.47
CA THR A 75 1.01 -1.34 -7.37
C THR A 75 1.97 -0.16 -7.21
N PHE A 76 1.44 1.06 -7.21
CA PHE A 76 2.23 2.27 -6.98
C PHE A 76 2.96 2.25 -5.64
N LEU A 77 2.27 1.94 -4.55
CA LEU A 77 2.87 1.88 -3.22
C LEU A 77 3.95 0.80 -3.13
N ALA A 78 3.70 -0.38 -3.71
CA ALA A 78 4.64 -1.49 -3.69
C ALA A 78 5.94 -1.17 -4.46
N LEU A 79 5.82 -0.59 -5.65
CA LEU A 79 6.97 -0.32 -6.52
C LEU A 79 7.75 0.93 -6.09
N THR A 80 7.04 1.98 -5.66
CA THR A 80 7.65 3.26 -5.30
C THR A 80 8.02 3.35 -3.82
N GLY A 81 7.43 2.53 -2.93
CA GLY A 81 7.60 2.68 -1.48
C GLY A 81 7.25 4.08 -1.00
N HIS A 82 6.19 4.67 -1.57
CA HIS A 82 5.70 5.97 -1.16
C HIS A 82 5.17 5.91 0.28
N GLU A 83 5.59 6.83 1.12
CA GLU A 83 5.16 6.89 2.52
C GLU A 83 3.74 7.48 2.59
N LEU A 84 2.83 6.77 3.25
CA LEU A 84 1.46 7.22 3.45
C LEU A 84 1.37 8.08 4.72
N LYS A 85 0.70 9.23 4.64
CA LYS A 85 0.36 10.03 5.82
C LYS A 85 -0.98 9.54 6.40
N GLY A 86 -1.25 9.87 7.66
CA GLY A 86 -2.42 9.36 8.40
C GLY A 86 -3.78 9.66 7.74
N ALA A 87 -3.90 10.77 7.02
CA ALA A 87 -5.12 11.11 6.28
C ALA A 87 -5.37 10.16 5.10
N ASP A 88 -4.32 9.77 4.38
CA ASP A 88 -4.43 8.89 3.20
C ASP A 88 -4.85 7.46 3.60
N LEU A 89 -4.40 6.98 4.76
CA LEU A 89 -4.76 5.65 5.26
C LEU A 89 -6.27 5.47 5.47
N VAL A 90 -6.97 6.54 5.84
CA VAL A 90 -8.43 6.53 6.04
C VAL A 90 -9.14 6.51 4.69
N THR A 91 -8.68 7.32 3.73
CA THR A 91 -9.31 7.45 2.41
C THR A 91 -9.12 6.20 1.55
N MET A 92 -7.95 5.55 1.63
CA MET A 92 -7.59 4.43 0.75
C MET A 92 -8.18 3.06 1.18
N GLN A 93 -8.96 3.00 2.27
CA GLN A 93 -9.52 1.75 2.83
C GLN A 93 -8.47 0.64 3.09
N VAL A 94 -7.19 1.01 3.21
CA VAL A 94 -6.03 0.09 3.32
C VAL A 94 -6.12 -0.77 4.58
N LEU A 95 -6.81 -0.26 5.59
CA LEU A 95 -7.18 -0.99 6.77
C LEU A 95 -8.69 -1.19 6.67
N GLY A 96 -9.18 -2.40 6.92
CA GLY A 96 -10.60 -2.71 7.09
C GLY A 96 -11.23 -2.02 8.32
N ILE A 97 -10.85 -0.77 8.58
CA ILE A 97 -11.46 0.11 9.56
C ILE A 97 -12.84 0.46 8.98
N THR A 98 -13.79 -0.39 9.33
CA THR A 98 -15.19 -0.01 9.53
C THR A 98 -15.28 1.43 10.04
N ARG A 99 -16.22 2.18 9.44
CA ARG A 99 -16.78 3.53 9.72
C ARG A 99 -16.82 4.10 11.17
N GLY A 100 -16.16 3.51 12.17
CA GLY A 100 -16.33 3.81 13.59
C GLY A 100 -15.15 4.44 14.34
N ILE A 101 -13.97 4.62 13.73
CA ILE A 101 -12.86 5.34 14.40
C ILE A 101 -12.72 6.71 13.76
N SER A 102 -13.39 7.70 14.34
CA SER A 102 -13.12 9.10 14.05
C SER A 102 -11.74 9.44 14.60
N LEU A 103 -10.74 9.52 13.72
CA LEU A 103 -9.45 10.15 14.05
C LEU A 103 -9.70 11.66 14.16
N HIS A 104 -10.25 12.09 15.30
CA HIS A 104 -10.34 13.49 15.67
C HIS A 104 -8.93 14.09 15.69
N GLY A 105 -8.65 15.01 14.77
CA GLY A 105 -7.50 15.92 14.90
C GLY A 105 -6.41 15.86 13.83
N VAL A 106 -6.62 15.24 12.66
CA VAL A 106 -5.68 15.43 11.55
C VAL A 106 -6.03 16.74 10.82
N ASN A 107 -5.44 17.84 11.28
CA ASN A 107 -5.46 19.13 10.57
C ASN A 107 -4.73 18.98 9.23
N SER A 108 -5.47 18.67 8.16
CA SER A 108 -4.95 18.65 6.79
C SER A 108 -4.89 20.07 6.22
N ARG A 109 -3.90 20.85 6.66
CA ARG A 109 -3.47 22.05 5.91
C ARG A 109 -2.21 21.69 5.14
N ASN A 110 -2.40 21.49 3.83
CA ASN A 110 -1.40 21.26 2.78
C ASN A 110 -0.53 20.01 2.89
N GLU A 111 -0.72 19.09 1.92
CA GLU A 111 0.29 18.32 1.17
C GLU A 111 -0.27 16.95 0.79
N TYR A 112 -0.47 16.73 -0.52
CA TYR A 112 -0.77 15.43 -1.13
C TYR A 112 -1.93 14.64 -0.51
N SER A 113 -3.16 14.95 -0.91
CA SER A 113 -4.24 13.95 -0.80
C SER A 113 -4.10 12.99 -1.97
N LEU A 114 -3.69 11.75 -1.71
CA LEU A 114 -3.52 10.72 -2.74
C LEU A 114 -4.79 10.47 -3.56
N ASP A 115 -5.95 10.81 -3.00
CA ASP A 115 -7.26 10.82 -3.68
C ASP A 115 -7.23 11.63 -4.99
N ARG A 116 -6.59 12.81 -4.99
CA ARG A 116 -6.45 13.66 -6.19
C ARG A 116 -5.51 13.07 -7.24
N TRP A 117 -4.62 12.19 -6.81
CA TRP A 117 -3.61 11.56 -7.65
C TRP A 117 -4.00 10.14 -8.07
N GLU A 118 -5.11 9.59 -7.55
CA GLU A 118 -5.52 8.20 -7.80
C GLU A 118 -5.68 7.92 -9.29
N GLU A 119 -6.33 8.82 -10.03
CA GLU A 119 -6.50 8.68 -11.49
C GLU A 119 -5.14 8.73 -12.21
N VAL A 120 -4.29 9.71 -11.91
CA VAL A 120 -2.96 9.84 -12.50
C VAL A 120 -2.12 8.59 -12.21
N ILE A 121 -2.16 8.08 -10.97
CA ILE A 121 -1.48 6.84 -10.60
C ILE A 121 -2.06 5.66 -11.38
N HIS A 122 -3.38 5.58 -11.52
CA HIS A 122 -4.02 4.49 -12.25
C HIS A 122 -3.57 4.46 -13.72
N GLU A 123 -3.56 5.60 -14.41
CA GLU A 123 -3.13 5.70 -15.81
C GLU A 123 -1.70 5.21 -16.05
N HIS A 124 -0.80 5.38 -15.09
CA HIS A 124 0.62 5.01 -15.24
C HIS A 124 0.93 3.60 -14.71
N PHE A 125 0.18 3.09 -13.73
CA PHE A 125 0.47 1.82 -13.05
C PHE A 125 -0.53 0.70 -13.40
N ASN A 126 -1.43 0.92 -14.36
CA ASN A 126 -2.36 -0.11 -14.82
C ASN A 126 -1.72 -1.15 -15.76
N TYR A 127 -0.55 -0.85 -16.35
CA TYR A 127 0.15 -1.75 -17.25
C TYR A 127 0.65 -3.05 -16.57
N ASP A 128 0.92 -4.06 -17.40
CA ASP A 128 1.31 -5.40 -16.95
C ASP A 128 2.82 -5.56 -16.81
N THR A 129 3.61 -4.75 -17.51
CA THR A 129 5.07 -4.80 -17.47
C THR A 129 5.68 -3.57 -16.83
N LEU A 130 6.88 -3.70 -16.26
CA LEU A 130 7.61 -2.59 -15.67
C LEU A 130 8.07 -1.59 -16.74
N GLU A 131 8.43 -2.10 -17.91
CA GLU A 131 8.86 -1.33 -19.08
C GLU A 131 7.75 -0.38 -19.55
N GLU A 132 6.52 -0.87 -19.71
CA GLU A 132 5.37 -0.03 -20.09
C GLU A 132 5.06 1.05 -19.04
N ILE A 133 5.20 0.72 -17.75
CA ILE A 133 5.04 1.70 -16.66
C ILE A 133 6.09 2.81 -16.78
N LEU A 134 7.35 2.45 -17.04
CA LEU A 134 8.43 3.42 -17.21
C LEU A 134 8.23 4.27 -18.46
N ASP A 135 7.86 3.67 -19.59
CA ASP A 135 7.59 4.37 -20.85
C ASP A 135 6.42 5.36 -20.71
N ALA A 136 5.34 4.96 -20.03
CA ALA A 136 4.22 5.84 -19.73
C ALA A 136 4.63 7.02 -18.84
N LEU A 137 5.45 6.78 -17.81
CA LEU A 137 5.99 7.84 -16.95
C LEU A 137 6.91 8.79 -17.72
N ASP A 138 7.77 8.28 -18.59
CA ASP A 138 8.70 9.07 -19.40
C ASP A 138 7.96 9.91 -20.47
N ALA A 139 6.90 9.37 -21.06
CA ALA A 139 6.03 10.09 -21.99
C ALA A 139 5.35 11.28 -21.29
N THR A 140 4.88 11.08 -20.06
CA THR A 140 4.24 12.14 -19.26
C THR A 140 5.26 13.16 -18.76
N ALA A 141 6.46 12.72 -18.36
CA ALA A 141 7.58 13.59 -17.99
C ALA A 141 8.02 14.48 -19.18
N SER A 142 7.97 13.95 -20.39
CA SER A 142 8.32 14.66 -21.63
C SER A 142 7.16 15.50 -22.21
N ASN A 143 6.06 15.67 -21.47
CA ASN A 143 4.81 16.31 -21.91
C ASN A 143 4.25 15.76 -23.24
N SER A 144 4.63 14.55 -23.63
CA SER A 144 4.24 13.91 -24.88
C SER A 144 2.96 13.07 -24.71
N SER A 145 2.57 12.77 -23.47
CA SER A 145 1.33 12.07 -23.15
C SER A 145 0.10 12.95 -23.38
N LYS A 146 -0.87 12.42 -24.13
CA LYS A 146 -2.25 12.91 -24.16
C LYS A 146 -3.00 12.43 -22.91
N VAL A 147 -2.61 12.90 -21.72
CA VAL A 147 -3.44 12.70 -20.53
C VAL A 147 -4.76 13.43 -20.78
N LEU A 148 -5.88 12.72 -20.68
CA LEU A 148 -7.20 13.31 -20.88
C LEU A 148 -7.45 14.30 -19.75
N LEU A 149 -7.24 15.59 -20.00
CA LEU A 149 -7.46 16.66 -19.02
C LEU A 149 -8.87 16.56 -18.45
N ARG A 150 -9.00 16.06 -17.22
CA ARG A 150 -10.23 16.09 -16.43
C ARG A 150 -10.11 17.14 -15.32
N PRO A 151 -11.23 17.78 -14.92
CA PRO A 151 -11.20 18.92 -13.98
C PRO A 151 -10.61 18.60 -12.59
N SER A 152 -10.60 17.32 -12.20
CA SER A 152 -10.20 16.84 -10.88
C SER A 152 -8.69 16.64 -10.72
N MET A 153 -7.94 16.62 -11.83
CA MET A 153 -6.54 16.22 -11.84
C MET A 153 -5.57 17.38 -11.53
N PRO A 154 -4.39 17.09 -10.96
CA PRO A 154 -3.35 18.10 -10.74
C PRO A 154 -2.89 18.72 -12.08
N PRO A 155 -2.36 19.96 -12.06
CA PRO A 155 -1.87 20.63 -13.27
C PRO A 155 -0.83 19.79 -14.03
N GLN A 156 -0.83 19.88 -15.37
CA GLN A 156 0.05 19.08 -16.24
C GLN A 156 1.53 19.22 -15.88
N GLN A 157 1.99 20.42 -15.51
CA GLN A 157 3.35 20.66 -15.05
C GLN A 157 3.69 19.88 -13.77
N GLN A 158 2.74 19.77 -12.83
CA GLN A 158 2.91 19.02 -11.61
C GLN A 158 2.91 17.51 -11.88
N GLN A 159 2.11 17.04 -12.84
CA GLN A 159 2.11 15.66 -13.30
C GLN A 159 3.45 15.28 -13.94
N ALA A 160 3.98 16.12 -14.82
CA ALA A 160 5.28 15.89 -15.47
C ALA A 160 6.41 15.82 -14.43
N ALA A 161 6.44 16.74 -13.46
CA ALA A 161 7.41 16.72 -12.37
C ALA A 161 7.29 15.45 -11.49
N TRP A 162 6.06 15.05 -11.16
CA TRP A 162 5.79 13.82 -10.42
C TRP A 162 6.21 12.56 -11.20
N ALA A 163 5.91 12.49 -12.49
CA ALA A 163 6.24 11.34 -13.33
C ALA A 163 7.75 11.18 -13.46
N ALA A 164 8.49 12.28 -13.69
CA ALA A 164 9.94 12.28 -13.73
C ALA A 164 10.56 11.80 -12.40
N ALA A 165 10.08 12.32 -11.26
CA ALA A 165 10.54 11.91 -9.94
C ALA A 165 10.23 10.43 -9.65
N THR A 166 9.06 9.96 -10.06
CA THR A 166 8.61 8.57 -9.87
C THR A 166 9.44 7.61 -10.72
N ALA A 167 9.67 7.91 -12.00
CA ALA A 167 10.52 7.11 -12.88
C ALA A 167 11.96 7.03 -12.37
N ALA A 168 12.52 8.16 -11.91
CA ALA A 168 13.85 8.19 -11.29
C ALA A 168 13.90 7.27 -10.05
N ARG A 169 12.86 7.27 -9.21
CA ARG A 169 12.78 6.41 -8.03
C ARG A 169 12.65 4.93 -8.39
N LEU A 170 11.91 4.59 -9.44
CA LEU A 170 11.80 3.21 -9.92
C LEU A 170 13.16 2.71 -10.42
N ARG A 171 13.90 3.52 -11.19
CA ARG A 171 15.23 3.18 -11.70
C ARG A 171 16.29 2.96 -10.61
N GLN A 172 16.13 3.57 -9.44
CA GLN A 172 17.05 3.38 -8.30
C GLN A 172 16.91 2.03 -7.60
N ARG A 173 15.81 1.29 -7.82
CA ARG A 173 15.57 0.00 -7.16
C ARG A 173 15.95 -1.16 -8.07
N SER A 174 16.02 -2.36 -7.48
CA SER A 174 16.29 -3.58 -8.24
C SER A 174 15.15 -3.87 -9.23
N PRO A 175 15.44 -3.94 -10.55
CA PRO A 175 14.42 -4.23 -11.56
C PRO A 175 13.85 -5.65 -11.40
N LEU A 176 14.67 -6.60 -10.94
CA LEU A 176 14.21 -7.97 -10.65
C LEU A 176 13.16 -7.98 -9.52
N ALA A 177 13.42 -7.25 -8.43
CA ALA A 177 12.49 -7.16 -7.31
C ALA A 177 11.17 -6.47 -7.71
N GLN A 178 11.25 -5.45 -8.57
CA GLN A 178 10.07 -4.76 -9.09
C GLN A 178 9.22 -5.65 -10.00
N LYS A 179 9.83 -6.34 -10.96
CA LYS A 179 9.13 -7.29 -11.84
C LYS A 179 8.45 -8.40 -11.03
N LEU A 180 9.17 -8.98 -10.08
CA LEU A 180 8.61 -10.00 -9.17
C LEU A 180 7.44 -9.44 -8.34
N THR A 181 7.58 -8.21 -7.82
CA THR A 181 6.52 -7.54 -7.05
C THR A 181 5.27 -7.29 -7.90
N LEU A 182 5.44 -6.86 -9.15
CA LEU A 182 4.34 -6.63 -10.09
C LEU A 182 3.60 -7.94 -10.37
N GLU A 183 4.33 -9.00 -10.73
CA GLU A 183 3.76 -10.33 -10.96
C GLU A 183 3.01 -10.87 -9.74
N LEU A 184 3.60 -10.73 -8.55
CA LEU A 184 2.98 -11.16 -7.29
C LEU A 184 1.62 -10.49 -7.06
N LEU A 185 1.54 -9.17 -7.24
CA LEU A 185 0.30 -8.42 -7.05
C LEU A 185 -0.76 -8.76 -8.11
N ARG A 186 -0.34 -8.93 -9.37
CA ARG A 186 -1.25 -9.27 -10.48
C ARG A 186 -1.85 -10.66 -10.32
N ARG A 187 -1.03 -11.66 -9.94
CA ARG A 187 -1.53 -13.01 -9.65
C ARG A 187 -2.53 -13.02 -8.50
N GLN A 188 -2.26 -12.23 -7.46
CA GLN A 188 -3.18 -12.12 -6.33
C GLN A 188 -4.54 -11.52 -6.71
N LYS A 189 -4.55 -10.51 -7.60
CA LYS A 189 -5.79 -9.94 -8.15
C LYS A 189 -6.55 -10.94 -9.03
N ARG A 190 -5.86 -11.67 -9.90
CA ARG A 190 -6.45 -12.71 -10.77
C ARG A 190 -7.09 -13.83 -9.96
N LEU A 191 -6.40 -14.35 -8.96
CA LEU A 191 -6.94 -15.38 -8.07
C LEU A 191 -8.24 -14.93 -7.39
N GLN A 192 -8.31 -13.66 -6.98
CA GLN A 192 -9.54 -13.13 -6.40
C GLN A 192 -10.70 -13.08 -7.41
N GLN A 193 -10.42 -12.74 -8.67
CA GLN A 193 -11.42 -12.75 -9.74
C GLN A 193 -11.89 -14.16 -10.06
N GLU A 194 -10.96 -15.11 -10.21
CA GLU A 194 -11.24 -16.53 -10.45
C GLU A 194 -12.16 -17.11 -9.35
N ILE A 195 -11.88 -16.83 -8.07
CA ILE A 195 -12.73 -17.29 -6.96
C ILE A 195 -14.17 -16.73 -7.06
N LEU A 196 -14.33 -15.47 -7.48
CA LEU A 196 -15.65 -14.86 -7.63
C LEU A 196 -16.42 -15.47 -8.81
N GLU A 197 -15.72 -15.72 -9.92
CA GLU A 197 -16.26 -16.37 -11.12
C GLU A 197 -16.68 -17.82 -10.83
N ASP A 198 -15.82 -18.61 -10.18
CA ASP A 198 -16.08 -19.99 -9.78
C ASP A 198 -17.27 -20.10 -8.83
N ALA A 199 -17.43 -19.12 -7.93
CA ALA A 199 -18.56 -19.06 -7.02
C ALA A 199 -19.88 -18.65 -7.72
N GLY A 200 -19.83 -18.26 -9.00
CA GLY A 200 -20.98 -17.72 -9.74
C GLY A 200 -21.48 -16.38 -9.20
N ILE A 201 -20.71 -15.74 -8.33
CA ILE A 201 -21.14 -14.56 -7.59
C ILE A 201 -20.94 -13.33 -8.46
N THR A 202 -22.05 -12.76 -8.95
CA THR A 202 -22.01 -11.46 -9.62
C THR A 202 -22.15 -10.32 -8.60
N PRO A 203 -21.61 -9.11 -8.86
CA PRO A 203 -21.78 -7.95 -7.98
C PRO A 203 -23.24 -7.62 -7.63
N TYR A 204 -24.18 -8.05 -8.47
CA TYR A 204 -25.62 -7.81 -8.32
C TYR A 204 -26.29 -8.73 -7.29
N GLU A 205 -25.67 -9.85 -6.91
CA GLU A 205 -26.25 -10.79 -5.94
C GLU A 205 -26.16 -10.30 -4.49
N TRP A 206 -25.23 -9.39 -4.20
CA TRP A 206 -24.98 -8.87 -2.85
C TRP A 206 -25.97 -7.79 -2.38
N GLN A 207 -26.84 -7.30 -3.27
CA GLN A 207 -27.84 -6.26 -2.97
C GLN A 207 -29.25 -6.83 -2.71
N LYS A 208 -29.40 -8.14 -2.55
CA LYS A 208 -30.67 -8.77 -2.13
C LYS A 208 -30.88 -8.74 -0.63
#